data_AF-A0A8C2C806-F1
#
_entry.id   AF-A0A8C2C806-F1
#
_cell.length_a   1.000
_cell.length_b   1.000
_cell.length_c   1.000
_cell.angle_alpha   90.00
_cell.angle_beta   90.00
_cell.angle_gamma   90.00
#
_symmetry.space_group_name_H-M   'P 1'
#
loop_
_entity.id
_entity.type
_entity.pdbx_description
1 polymer ?
#
loop_
_entity_poly.entity_id
_entity_poly.type
_entity_poly.pdbx_seq_one_letter_code
_entity_poly.pdbx_strand_id
1 'polypeptide(L)'
;ALEQGTELPAAPRAPQHKSESESHDIFCICRGFVEQELDQHIELLHEYNDIKDIAQTLLGRLAGVRGVTTRDLYSHFGLELDD
;
A
#
# COMPACT_ATOMS: atom_id res chain seq x y z
N ALA A 1 -3.34 -43.87 -61.41
CA ALA A 1 -4.38 -43.41 -60.47
C ALA A 1 -3.92 -43.86 -59.08
N LEU A 2 -3.15 -43.03 -58.38
CA LEU A 2 -3.54 -41.93 -57.49
C LEU A 2 -3.42 -42.44 -56.04
N GLU A 3 -2.65 -41.70 -55.26
CA GLU A 3 -2.01 -42.09 -54.00
C GLU A 3 -3.00 -42.46 -52.88
N GLN A 4 -2.65 -43.50 -52.12
CA GLN A 4 -3.29 -43.84 -50.85
C GLN A 4 -2.78 -42.87 -49.77
N GLY A 5 -3.56 -41.82 -49.50
CA GLY A 5 -3.33 -40.91 -48.37
C GLY A 5 -3.93 -41.50 -47.09
N THR A 6 -3.09 -42.04 -46.21
CA THR A 6 -3.42 -42.29 -44.81
C THR A 6 -3.66 -40.95 -44.10
N GLU A 7 -4.92 -40.57 -43.91
CA GLU A 7 -5.29 -39.44 -43.05
C GLU A 7 -5.11 -39.86 -41.58
N LEU A 8 -4.04 -39.37 -40.95
CA LEU A 8 -3.87 -39.37 -39.50
C LEU A 8 -5.00 -38.53 -38.86
N PRO A 9 -5.61 -38.95 -37.74
CA PRO A 9 -6.59 -38.14 -37.05
C PRO A 9 -5.93 -36.87 -36.49
N ALA A 10 -6.45 -35.72 -36.91
CA ALA A 10 -6.00 -34.41 -36.48
C ALA A 10 -6.05 -34.30 -34.95
N ALA A 11 -4.87 -34.05 -34.35
CA ALA A 11 -4.75 -33.69 -32.95
C ALA A 11 -5.58 -32.42 -32.66
N PRO A 12 -6.21 -32.31 -31.47
CA PRO A 12 -7.00 -31.14 -31.11
C PRO A 12 -6.10 -29.91 -31.12
N ARG A 13 -6.41 -28.93 -31.99
CA ARG A 13 -5.74 -27.64 -32.03
C ARG A 13 -5.91 -26.96 -30.67
N ALA A 14 -4.80 -26.81 -29.94
CA ALA A 14 -4.75 -25.97 -28.75
C ALA A 14 -5.10 -24.52 -29.13
N PRO A 15 -5.88 -23.80 -28.31
CA PRO A 15 -6.21 -22.40 -28.57
C PRO A 15 -4.98 -21.52 -28.29
N GLN A 16 -4.42 -20.88 -29.32
CA GLN A 16 -3.24 -19.99 -29.21
C GLN A 16 -3.59 -18.50 -29.06
N HIS A 17 -4.71 -18.14 -28.44
CA HIS A 17 -5.15 -16.73 -28.32
C HIS A 17 -5.41 -16.28 -26.88
N LYS A 18 -4.52 -16.65 -25.95
CA LYS A 18 -4.50 -16.14 -24.57
C LYS A 18 -3.09 -15.66 -24.22
N SER A 19 -2.76 -14.39 -24.49
CA SER A 19 -1.49 -13.83 -23.99
C SER A 19 -1.48 -12.31 -23.85
N GLU A 20 -2.26 -11.57 -24.64
CA GLU A 20 -2.19 -10.09 -24.59
C GLU A 20 -3.22 -9.46 -23.64
N SER A 21 -4.47 -9.94 -23.64
CA SER A 21 -5.52 -9.41 -22.75
C SER A 21 -5.22 -9.71 -21.28
N GLU A 22 -4.84 -10.95 -20.95
CA GLU A 22 -4.56 -11.36 -19.57
C GLU A 22 -3.38 -10.57 -18.97
N SER A 23 -2.40 -10.19 -19.79
CA SER A 23 -1.25 -9.37 -19.35
C SER A 23 -1.65 -7.93 -19.03
N HIS A 24 -2.53 -7.34 -19.83
CA HIS A 24 -3.06 -5.98 -19.58
C HIS A 24 -3.95 -5.95 -18.34
N ASP A 25 -4.75 -6.99 -18.13
CA ASP A 25 -5.62 -7.12 -16.96
C ASP A 25 -4.80 -7.29 -15.68
N ILE A 26 -3.74 -8.12 -15.70
CA ILE A 26 -2.79 -8.27 -14.58
C ILE A 26 -2.10 -6.94 -14.26
N PHE A 27 -1.64 -6.19 -15.27
CA PHE A 27 -0.99 -4.90 -15.06
C PHE A 27 -1.92 -3.88 -14.38
N CYS A 28 -3.17 -3.80 -14.83
CA CYS A 28 -4.18 -2.91 -14.21
C CYS A 28 -4.47 -3.30 -12.76
N ILE A 29 -4.61 -4.60 -12.48
CA ILE A 29 -4.86 -5.11 -11.12
C ILE A 29 -3.67 -4.82 -10.18
N CYS A 30 -2.44 -5.10 -10.62
CA CYS A 30 -1.25 -4.83 -9.82
C CYS A 30 -1.07 -3.34 -9.54
N ARG A 31 -1.31 -2.48 -10.54
CA ARG A 31 -1.25 -1.03 -10.35
C ARG A 31 -2.29 -0.56 -9.32
N GLY A 32 -3.53 -1.05 -9.42
CA GLY A 32 -4.59 -0.72 -8.46
C GLY A 32 -4.29 -1.23 -7.04
N PHE A 33 -3.63 -2.38 -6.90
CA PHE A 33 -3.21 -2.92 -5.60
C PHE A 33 -2.14 -2.04 -4.94
N VAL A 34 -1.14 -1.57 -5.70
CA VAL A 34 -0.08 -0.68 -5.21
C VAL A 34 -0.62 0.69 -4.83
N GLU A 35 -1.55 1.24 -5.61
CA GLU A 35 -2.21 2.51 -5.31
C GLU A 35 -3.03 2.43 -4.02
N GLN A 36 -3.75 1.32 -3.82
CA GLN A 36 -4.54 1.08 -2.62
C GLN A 36 -3.67 0.86 -1.37
N GLU A 37 -2.51 0.22 -1.48
CA GLU A 37 -1.54 0.09 -0.39
C GLU A 37 -0.93 1.46 -0.02
N LEU A 38 -0.64 2.30 -1.02
CA LEU A 38 -0.15 3.65 -0.79
C LEU A 38 -1.19 4.54 -0.10
N ASP A 39 -2.45 4.47 -0.53
CA ASP A 39 -3.55 5.19 0.11
C ASP A 39 -3.74 4.74 1.57
N GLN A 40 -3.65 3.43 1.84
CA GLN A 40 -3.68 2.92 3.21
C GLN A 40 -2.54 3.46 4.07
N HIS A 41 -1.32 3.55 3.52
CA HIS A 41 -0.19 4.14 4.23
C HIS A 41 -0.37 5.64 4.47
N ILE A 42 -0.98 6.36 3.53
CA ILE A 42 -1.32 7.79 3.70
C ILE A 42 -2.36 7.96 4.82
N GLU A 43 -3.39 7.13 4.86
CA GLU A 43 -4.41 7.15 5.93
C GLU A 43 -3.78 6.89 7.30
N LEU A 44 -2.93 5.87 7.42
CA LEU A 44 -2.22 5.56 8.66
C LEU A 44 -1.31 6.71 9.12
N LEU A 45 -0.66 7.41 8.18
CA LEU A 45 0.18 8.57 8.50
C LEU A 45 -0.67 9.73 9.03
N HIS A 46 -1.85 9.97 8.46
CA HIS A 46 -2.78 10.97 8.97
C HIS A 46 -3.31 10.61 10.36
N GLU A 47 -3.68 9.35 10.59
CA GLU A 47 -4.13 8.90 11.91
C GLU A 47 -3.03 9.04 12.97
N TYR A 48 -1.78 8.68 12.62
CA TYR A 48 -0.63 8.89 13.50
C TYR A 48 -0.43 10.38 13.82
N ASN A 49 -0.44 11.25 12.81
CA ASN A 49 -0.26 12.69 12.98
C ASN A 49 -1.38 13.30 13.84
N ASP A 50 -2.63 12.88 13.64
CA ASP A 50 -3.76 13.37 14.44
C ASP A 50 -3.59 13.03 15.94
N ILE A 51 -3.20 11.78 16.25
CA ILE A 51 -2.94 11.35 17.63
C ILE A 51 -1.75 12.13 18.21
N LYS A 52 -0.70 12.33 17.40
CA LYS A 52 0.49 13.09 17.79
C LYS A 52 0.12 14.53 18.14
N ASP A 53 -0.65 15.22 17.31
CA ASP A 53 -1.07 16.61 17.52
C ASP A 53 -1.93 16.78 18.78
N ILE A 54 -2.83 15.82 19.03
CA ILE A 54 -3.60 15.78 20.28
C ILE A 54 -2.68 15.64 21.49
N ALA A 55 -1.71 14.71 21.43
CA ALA A 55 -0.75 14.50 22.50
C ALA A 55 0.12 15.75 22.76
N GLN A 56 0.61 16.42 21.73
CA GLN A 56 1.37 17.66 21.85
C GLN A 56 0.52 18.78 22.48
N THR A 57 -0.75 18.90 22.08
CA THR A 57 -1.69 19.87 22.65
C THR A 57 -1.91 19.62 24.14
N LEU A 58 -2.08 18.35 24.53
CA LEU A 58 -2.23 17.95 25.94
C LEU A 58 -0.96 18.23 26.75
N LEU A 59 0.22 17.92 26.19
CA LEU A 59 1.52 18.23 26.80
C LEU A 59 1.72 19.73 26.98
N GLY A 60 1.33 20.56 26.01
CA GLY A 60 1.38 22.01 26.12
C GLY A 60 0.49 22.55 27.24
N ARG A 61 -0.73 22.01 27.37
CA ARG A 61 -1.63 22.36 28.49
C ARG A 61 -1.06 21.90 29.84
N LEU A 62 -0.50 20.69 29.89
CA LEU A 62 0.12 20.15 31.09
C LEU A 62 1.34 20.98 31.53
N ALA A 63 2.15 21.43 30.59
CA ALA A 63 3.27 22.34 30.80
C ALA A 63 2.79 23.63 31.48
N GLY A 64 1.74 24.25 30.94
CA GLY A 64 1.13 25.47 31.49
C GLY A 64 0.62 25.29 32.91
N VAL A 65 -0.04 24.17 33.22
CA VAL A 65 -0.56 23.88 34.58
C VAL A 65 0.58 23.63 35.58
N ARG A 66 1.64 22.94 35.15
CA ARG A 66 2.79 22.63 36.01
C ARG A 66 3.82 23.76 36.12
N GLY A 67 3.71 24.80 35.29
CA GLY A 67 4.68 25.89 35.22
C GLY A 67 6.06 25.46 34.71
N VAL A 68 6.13 24.32 34.01
CA VAL A 68 7.36 23.79 33.41
C VAL A 68 7.34 24.00 31.91
N THR A 69 8.50 23.96 31.25
CA THR A 69 8.52 24.07 29.80
C THR A 69 8.09 22.76 29.15
N THR A 70 7.56 22.83 27.93
CA THR A 70 7.24 21.63 27.14
C THR A 70 8.49 20.76 26.96
N ARG A 71 9.67 21.37 26.76
CA ARG A 71 10.95 20.64 26.62
C ARG A 71 11.30 19.79 27.85
N ASP A 72 11.03 20.29 29.04
CA ASP A 72 11.25 19.54 30.29
C ASP A 72 10.32 18.33 30.39
N LEU A 73 9.06 18.48 29.95
CA LEU A 73 8.10 17.38 29.90
C LEU A 73 8.49 16.33 28.87
N TYR A 74 8.93 16.74 27.67
CA TYR A 74 9.42 15.80 26.66
C TYR A 74 10.60 14.99 27.20
N SER A 75 11.57 15.64 27.83
CA SER A 75 12.71 14.97 28.46
C SER A 75 12.29 14.04 29.60
N HIS A 76 11.30 14.43 30.40
CA HIS A 76 10.74 13.61 31.50
C HIS A 76 10.00 12.37 30.99
N PHE A 77 9.32 12.46 29.85
CA PHE A 77 8.60 11.35 29.24
C PHE A 77 9.46 10.53 28.26
N GLY A 78 10.74 10.88 28.07
CA GLY A 78 11.62 10.21 27.12
C GLY A 78 11.21 10.41 25.66
N LEU A 79 10.57 11.54 25.35
CA LEU A 79 10.12 11.91 24.01
C LEU A 79 11.18 12.76 23.32
N GLU A 80 11.47 12.45 22.07
CA GLU A 80 12.31 13.29 21.21
C GLU A 80 11.46 14.39 20.55
N LEU A 81 12.05 15.57 20.35
CA LEU A 81 11.39 16.73 19.75
C LEU A 81 11.48 16.75 18.22
N ASP A 82 12.31 15.89 17.64
CA ASP A 82 12.44 15.75 16.19
C ASP A 82 11.40 14.74 15.66
N ASP A 83 10.78 15.09 14.53
CA ASP A 83 10.07 14.18 13.62
C ASP A 83 11.03 13.64 12.55
#